data_AF-A0A3B8JHP1-F1
#
_entry.id   AF-A0A3B8JHP1-F1
#
_cell.length_a   1.000
_cell.length_b   1.000
_cell.length_c   1.000
_cell.angle_alpha   90.00
_cell.angle_beta   90.00
_cell.angle_gamma   90.00
#
_symmetry.space_group_name_H-M   'P 1'
#
loop_
_entity.id
_entity.type
_entity.pdbx_description
1 polymer ?
#
loop_
_entity_poly.entity_id
_entity_poly.type
_entity_poly.pdbx_seq_one_letter_code
_entity_poly.pdbx_strand_id
1 'polypeptide(L)'
;MLKYNPLHCLPSAEDLPDSDDTPVDNELQDLIPGLLKAILAWLWASRMDWFFGVDMGVYYDPDKPAIVPDGFLSLGVERIFDEDLRLSYVLWEENVVPILVLEVVSHKRRGEYSSKKKLYAELEVLYYVVYNPRRRKKPPLEVYHLVNGEYVLLRGNPVWLPEIGLGIGRERGTYQGITREWLYWYDEESVRFLTPEERAIAAEQRVQMLEERLRSLGVNPESLM
;
A
#
# COMPACT_ATOMS: atom_id res chain seq x y z
N MET A 1 -0.43 17.59 14.60
CA MET A 1 0.26 16.75 15.61
C MET A 1 -0.67 16.42 16.78
N LEU A 2 -1.06 15.16 16.91
CA LEU A 2 -1.89 14.65 18.01
C LEU A 2 -1.09 14.78 19.32
N LYS A 3 -1.68 15.38 20.36
CA LYS A 3 -1.03 15.56 21.66
C LYS A 3 -1.57 14.50 22.63
N TYR A 4 -0.85 13.39 22.75
CA TYR A 4 -1.15 12.37 23.75
C TYR A 4 -0.47 12.72 25.08
N ASN A 5 -1.19 12.54 26.20
CA ASN A 5 -0.64 12.75 27.53
C ASN A 5 -0.06 11.43 28.05
N PRO A 6 1.25 11.33 28.32
CA PRO A 6 1.88 10.09 28.82
C PRO A 6 1.35 9.64 30.19
N LEU A 7 0.66 10.51 30.93
CA LEU A 7 0.05 10.19 32.23
C LEU A 7 -1.33 9.52 32.09
N HIS A 8 -1.89 9.47 30.88
CA HIS A 8 -3.12 8.72 30.64
C HIS A 8 -2.75 7.25 30.38
N CYS A 9 -3.39 6.32 31.10
CA CYS A 9 -3.35 4.91 30.74
C CYS A 9 -4.17 4.74 29.44
N LEU A 10 -3.50 4.89 28.30
CA LEU A 10 -4.11 4.66 26.99
C LEU A 10 -4.16 3.16 26.70
N PRO A 11 -5.20 2.66 26.01
CA PRO A 11 -5.29 1.26 25.63
C PRO A 11 -4.14 0.90 24.67
N SER A 12 -3.63 -0.32 24.77
CA SER A 12 -2.68 -0.87 23.78
C SER A 12 -3.43 -1.46 22.58
N ALA A 13 -2.70 -1.86 21.54
CA ALA A 13 -3.28 -2.63 20.43
C ALA A 13 -4.03 -3.90 20.88
N GLU A 14 -3.64 -4.53 21.99
CA GLU A 14 -4.27 -5.75 22.54
C GLU A 14 -5.63 -5.46 23.20
N ASP A 15 -5.82 -4.24 23.72
CA ASP A 15 -7.07 -3.82 24.38
C ASP A 15 -8.14 -3.36 23.39
N LEU A 16 -7.78 -3.23 22.11
CA LEU A 16 -8.59 -2.62 21.06
C LEU A 16 -9.13 -3.67 20.08
N PRO A 17 -10.36 -3.47 19.53
CA PRO A 17 -10.87 -4.32 18.47
C PRO A 17 -9.94 -4.35 17.25
N ASP A 18 -9.65 -5.54 16.75
CA ASP A 18 -8.88 -5.76 15.52
C ASP A 18 -9.77 -6.15 14.33
N SER A 19 -11.06 -6.41 14.57
CA SER A 19 -12.10 -6.71 13.57
C SER A 19 -13.32 -5.83 13.78
N ASP A 20 -13.98 -5.41 12.69
CA ASP A 20 -15.28 -4.74 12.74
C ASP A 20 -16.48 -5.70 12.58
N ASP A 21 -16.21 -7.00 12.41
CA ASP A 21 -17.17 -8.11 12.21
C ASP A 21 -18.20 -7.87 11.10
N THR A 22 -17.95 -6.94 10.18
CA THR A 22 -18.83 -6.68 9.06
C THR A 22 -18.28 -7.27 7.75
N PRO A 23 -19.01 -8.18 7.08
CA PRO A 23 -18.59 -8.68 5.77
C PRO A 23 -18.99 -7.65 4.71
N VAL A 24 -18.02 -6.87 4.24
CA VAL A 24 -18.36 -5.70 3.42
C VAL A 24 -17.44 -5.40 2.24
N ASP A 25 -16.33 -6.11 2.11
CA ASP A 25 -15.35 -5.83 1.07
C ASP A 25 -15.54 -6.72 -0.16
N ASN A 26 -15.21 -6.13 -1.30
CA ASN A 26 -15.17 -6.86 -2.56
C ASN A 26 -13.73 -7.23 -2.90
N GLU A 27 -13.56 -8.23 -3.77
CA GLU A 27 -12.25 -8.76 -4.18
C GLU A 27 -11.21 -7.70 -4.58
N LEU A 28 -11.60 -6.52 -5.09
CA LEU A 28 -10.63 -5.47 -5.42
C LEU A 28 -10.12 -4.68 -4.23
N GLN A 29 -10.89 -4.58 -3.15
CA GLN A 29 -10.44 -3.97 -1.91
C GLN A 29 -9.38 -4.85 -1.22
N ASP A 30 -9.35 -6.15 -1.51
CA ASP A 30 -8.28 -7.07 -1.08
C ASP A 30 -7.09 -7.07 -2.06
N LEU A 31 -7.34 -7.37 -3.34
CA LEU A 31 -6.27 -7.63 -4.31
C LEU A 31 -5.40 -6.39 -4.62
N ILE A 32 -5.96 -5.18 -4.61
CA ILE A 32 -5.20 -3.96 -4.95
C ILE A 32 -4.18 -3.59 -3.88
N PRO A 33 -4.57 -3.39 -2.60
CA PRO A 33 -3.58 -3.14 -1.55
C PRO A 33 -2.65 -4.34 -1.35
N GLY A 34 -3.13 -5.58 -1.51
CA GLY A 34 -2.29 -6.78 -1.50
C GLY A 34 -1.19 -6.76 -2.56
N LEU A 35 -1.52 -6.41 -3.80
CA LEU A 35 -0.55 -6.23 -4.89
C LEU A 35 0.49 -5.16 -4.56
N LEU A 36 0.05 -3.98 -4.10
CA LEU A 36 0.96 -2.88 -3.73
C LEU A 36 1.90 -3.27 -2.59
N LYS A 37 1.38 -3.96 -1.56
CA LYS A 37 2.17 -4.48 -0.44
C LYS A 37 3.19 -5.51 -0.91
N ALA A 38 2.80 -6.43 -1.80
CA ALA A 38 3.69 -7.45 -2.33
C ALA A 38 4.87 -6.86 -3.14
N ILE A 39 4.60 -5.82 -3.95
CA ILE A 39 5.65 -5.10 -4.68
C ILE A 39 6.61 -4.41 -3.71
N LEU A 40 6.11 -3.71 -2.67
CA LEU A 40 6.95 -3.07 -1.65
C LEU A 40 7.78 -4.11 -0.87
N ALA A 41 7.16 -5.21 -0.46
CA ALA A 41 7.85 -6.27 0.29
C ALA A 41 9.07 -6.81 -0.47
N TRP A 42 8.99 -6.86 -1.79
CA TRP A 42 10.12 -7.22 -2.65
C TRP A 42 11.11 -6.06 -2.84
N LEU A 43 10.62 -4.88 -3.22
CA LEU A 43 11.43 -3.70 -3.51
C LEU A 43 12.27 -3.26 -2.29
N TRP A 44 11.67 -3.38 -1.10
CA TRP A 44 12.22 -2.97 0.18
C TRP A 44 12.53 -4.18 1.07
N ALA A 45 12.93 -5.30 0.46
CA ALA A 45 13.23 -6.54 1.19
C ALA A 45 14.30 -6.37 2.29
N SER A 46 15.29 -5.49 2.07
CA SER A 46 16.34 -5.16 3.04
C SER A 46 16.02 -3.99 3.96
N ARG A 47 14.84 -3.38 3.82
CA ARG A 47 14.41 -2.18 4.56
C ARG A 47 13.45 -2.60 5.69
N MET A 48 13.69 -2.09 6.89
CA MET A 48 12.93 -2.42 8.11
C MET A 48 12.23 -1.23 8.76
N ASP A 49 12.37 -0.02 8.21
CA ASP A 49 11.76 1.22 8.68
C ASP A 49 10.49 1.60 7.87
N TRP A 50 9.59 0.65 7.65
CA TRP A 50 8.31 0.90 6.98
C TRP A 50 7.26 -0.14 7.34
N PHE A 51 5.99 0.25 7.23
CA PHE A 51 4.86 -0.67 7.37
C PHE A 51 3.78 -0.37 6.33
N PHE A 52 3.21 -1.42 5.73
CA PHE A 52 2.03 -1.32 4.87
C PHE A 52 0.90 -2.17 5.42
N GLY A 53 -0.12 -1.49 5.96
CA GLY A 53 -1.34 -2.12 6.46
C GLY A 53 -2.37 -2.28 5.34
N VAL A 54 -3.16 -3.34 5.42
CA VAL A 54 -4.27 -3.67 4.52
C VAL A 54 -5.45 -4.01 5.39
N ASP A 55 -6.59 -3.35 5.18
CA ASP A 55 -7.82 -3.55 5.96
C ASP A 55 -7.56 -3.59 7.48
N MET A 56 -6.75 -2.64 7.97
CA MET A 56 -6.29 -2.60 9.37
C MET A 56 -6.73 -1.29 10.03
N GLY A 57 -7.29 -1.40 11.22
CA GLY A 57 -7.74 -0.26 12.01
C GLY A 57 -6.59 0.68 12.39
N VAL A 58 -6.73 1.96 12.03
CA VAL A 58 -5.88 3.04 12.50
C VAL A 58 -6.57 3.76 13.66
N TYR A 59 -6.01 3.61 14.85
CA TYR A 59 -6.50 4.24 16.07
C TYR A 59 -5.82 5.58 16.29
N TYR A 60 -6.59 6.65 16.20
CA TYR A 60 -6.11 8.03 16.32
C TYR A 60 -6.58 8.74 17.60
N ASP A 61 -7.60 8.22 18.25
CA ASP A 61 -8.21 8.74 19.46
C ASP A 61 -8.76 7.55 20.27
N PRO A 62 -8.39 7.39 21.56
CA PRO A 62 -8.77 6.23 22.36
C PRO A 62 -10.28 6.12 22.61
N ASP A 63 -11.01 7.24 22.52
CA ASP A 63 -12.45 7.29 22.78
C ASP A 63 -13.29 7.21 21.49
N LYS A 64 -12.65 7.05 20.33
CA LYS A 64 -13.31 6.98 19.03
C LYS A 64 -13.03 5.63 18.35
N PRO A 65 -13.95 5.17 17.48
CA PRO A 65 -13.67 4.02 16.64
C PRO A 65 -12.49 4.29 15.71
N ALA A 66 -11.73 3.24 15.40
CA ALA A 66 -10.68 3.29 14.40
C ALA A 66 -11.22 3.71 13.02
N ILE A 67 -10.34 4.30 12.23
CA ILE A 67 -10.56 4.42 10.79
C ILE A 67 -9.87 3.27 10.07
N VAL A 68 -10.62 2.57 9.21
CA VAL A 68 -10.11 1.43 8.44
C VAL A 68 -9.94 1.85 6.97
N PRO A 69 -8.71 2.14 6.51
CA PRO A 69 -8.39 2.29 5.09
C PRO A 69 -8.27 0.92 4.40
N ASP A 70 -8.53 0.87 3.08
CA ASP A 70 -8.26 -0.36 2.30
C ASP A 70 -6.74 -0.66 2.27
N GLY A 71 -5.90 0.38 2.31
CA GLY A 71 -4.48 0.22 2.61
C GLY A 71 -3.81 1.51 3.05
N PHE A 72 -2.66 1.43 3.70
CA PHE A 72 -1.87 2.59 4.07
C PHE A 72 -0.38 2.26 4.18
N LEU A 73 0.46 3.28 4.05
CA LEU A 73 1.90 3.20 4.18
C LEU A 73 2.39 4.16 5.26
N SER A 74 3.23 3.65 6.15
CA SER A 74 4.00 4.42 7.14
C SER A 74 5.49 4.20 6.91
N LEU A 75 6.28 5.27 7.06
CA LEU A 75 7.75 5.24 6.94
C LEU A 75 8.36 5.65 8.29
N GLY A 76 9.52 5.10 8.64
CA GLY A 76 10.18 5.37 9.92
C GLY A 76 9.60 4.60 11.11
N VAL A 77 8.68 3.66 10.86
CA VAL A 77 8.17 2.70 11.86
C VAL A 77 8.82 1.35 11.64
N GLU A 78 8.94 0.53 12.69
CA GLU A 78 9.46 -0.82 12.56
C GLU A 78 8.57 -1.63 11.59
N ARG A 79 9.15 -2.52 10.80
CA ARG A 79 8.36 -3.37 9.90
C ARG A 79 7.76 -4.56 10.64
N ILE A 80 8.52 -5.14 11.57
CA ILE A 80 8.19 -6.38 12.30
C ILE A 80 8.61 -6.15 13.75
N PHE A 81 7.66 -6.23 14.69
CA PHE A 81 7.91 -6.16 16.12
C PHE A 81 8.36 -7.52 16.66
N ASP A 82 7.58 -8.56 16.37
CA ASP A 82 7.79 -9.95 16.74
C ASP A 82 7.07 -10.90 15.74
N GLU A 83 6.88 -12.17 16.12
CA GLU A 83 6.21 -13.18 15.29
C GLU A 83 4.68 -13.02 15.21
N ASP A 84 4.07 -12.30 16.16
CA ASP A 84 2.62 -12.05 16.22
C ASP A 84 2.19 -10.84 15.37
N LEU A 85 3.17 -10.06 14.88
CA LEU A 85 2.97 -8.91 13.99
C LEU A 85 2.07 -7.83 14.63
N ARG A 86 1.39 -7.03 13.80
CA ARG A 86 0.52 -5.94 14.27
C ARG A 86 -0.94 -6.36 14.21
N LEU A 87 -1.63 -6.19 15.34
CA LEU A 87 -3.09 -6.32 15.42
C LEU A 87 -3.79 -5.08 14.85
N SER A 88 -3.31 -3.90 15.23
CA SER A 88 -3.84 -2.62 14.77
C SER A 88 -2.71 -1.58 14.66
N TYR A 89 -3.02 -0.43 14.06
CA TYR A 89 -2.07 0.67 13.94
C TYR A 89 -2.45 1.80 14.89
N VAL A 90 -1.79 1.82 16.04
CA VAL A 90 -2.14 2.69 17.17
C VAL A 90 -1.23 3.93 17.18
N LEU A 91 -1.77 5.11 16.89
CA LEU A 91 -0.96 6.31 16.67
C LEU A 91 -0.19 6.80 17.91
N TRP A 92 -0.67 6.52 19.12
CA TRP A 92 0.05 6.87 20.35
C TRP A 92 1.15 5.86 20.72
N GLU A 93 1.15 4.66 20.14
CA GLU A 93 2.24 3.69 20.27
C GLU A 93 3.26 3.90 19.14
N GLU A 94 2.79 3.96 17.89
CA GLU A 94 3.62 4.11 16.69
C GLU A 94 4.25 5.51 16.59
N ASN A 95 3.61 6.54 17.15
CA ASN A 95 4.03 7.95 17.10
C ASN A 95 4.26 8.52 15.68
N VAL A 96 3.81 7.80 14.65
CA VAL A 96 3.96 8.14 13.23
C VAL A 96 2.61 8.00 12.55
N VAL A 97 2.15 9.09 11.95
CA VAL A 97 0.96 9.08 11.08
C VAL A 97 1.32 8.42 9.74
N PRO A 98 0.45 7.59 9.14
CA PRO A 98 0.66 7.09 7.80
C PRO A 98 0.93 8.22 6.80
N ILE A 99 1.99 8.07 6.01
CA ILE A 99 2.34 9.04 4.97
C ILE A 99 1.37 8.96 3.79
N LEU A 100 0.80 7.77 3.54
CA LEU A 100 -0.15 7.54 2.46
C LEU A 100 -1.30 6.66 2.93
N VAL A 101 -2.52 7.00 2.54
CA VAL A 101 -3.70 6.13 2.67
C VAL A 101 -4.36 5.90 1.31
N LEU A 102 -4.87 4.70 1.09
CA LEU A 102 -5.49 4.20 -0.12
C LEU A 102 -6.94 3.81 0.15
N GLU A 103 -7.85 4.27 -0.70
CA GLU A 103 -9.24 3.85 -0.74
C GLU A 103 -9.62 3.32 -2.13
N VAL A 104 -10.13 2.10 -2.18
CA VAL A 104 -10.64 1.40 -3.37
C VAL A 104 -12.16 1.45 -3.34
N VAL A 105 -12.71 2.41 -4.08
CA VAL A 105 -14.16 2.69 -4.03
C VAL A 105 -14.97 1.60 -4.72
N SER A 106 -15.85 0.96 -3.94
CA SER A 106 -16.80 -0.04 -4.40
C SER A 106 -18.13 0.57 -4.92
N HIS A 107 -19.17 -0.26 -5.10
CA HIS A 107 -20.49 0.20 -5.54
C HIS A 107 -21.16 1.14 -4.52
N LYS A 108 -20.93 0.95 -3.22
CA LYS A 108 -21.44 1.83 -2.16
C LYS A 108 -20.31 2.74 -1.70
N ARG A 109 -20.50 4.05 -1.83
CA ARG A 109 -19.56 5.05 -1.28
C ARG A 109 -19.73 5.08 0.23
N ARG A 110 -18.62 4.99 0.97
CA ARG A 110 -18.57 5.03 2.44
C ARG A 110 -17.87 6.28 2.99
N GLY A 111 -17.93 7.36 2.21
CA GLY A 111 -17.42 8.67 2.65
C GLY A 111 -15.98 8.94 2.24
N GLU A 112 -15.43 8.16 1.31
CA GLU A 112 -14.09 8.34 0.72
C GLU A 112 -13.94 9.76 0.14
N TYR A 113 -15.01 10.36 -0.36
CA TYR A 113 -15.00 11.73 -0.89
C TYR A 113 -15.44 12.81 0.10
N SER A 114 -15.75 12.46 1.35
CA SER A 114 -16.26 13.39 2.35
C SER A 114 -15.62 13.18 3.73
N SER A 115 -16.23 12.35 4.59
CA SER A 115 -15.83 12.20 5.99
C SER A 115 -14.42 11.64 6.14
N LYS A 116 -14.10 10.56 5.42
CA LYS A 116 -12.75 9.95 5.47
C LYS A 116 -11.69 10.91 4.97
N LYS A 117 -11.91 11.54 3.81
CA LYS A 117 -10.99 12.55 3.25
C LYS A 117 -10.72 13.69 4.24
N LYS A 118 -11.75 14.21 4.90
CA LYS A 118 -11.59 15.27 5.90
C LYS A 118 -10.79 14.77 7.11
N LEU A 119 -11.13 13.59 7.63
CA LEU A 119 -10.43 13.00 8.76
C LEU A 119 -8.95 12.75 8.45
N TYR A 120 -8.61 12.21 7.28
CA TYR A 120 -7.21 12.03 6.88
C TYR A 120 -6.46 13.36 6.75
N ALA A 121 -7.11 14.44 6.33
CA ALA A 121 -6.50 15.77 6.32
C ALA A 121 -6.27 16.31 7.74
N GLU A 122 -7.24 16.13 8.65
CA GLU A 122 -7.12 16.49 10.07
C GLU A 122 -6.02 15.70 10.79
N LEU A 123 -5.80 14.44 10.38
CA LEU A 123 -4.70 13.60 10.87
C LEU A 123 -3.36 13.93 10.24
N GLU A 124 -3.29 14.84 9.28
CA GLU A 124 -2.06 15.23 8.56
C GLU A 124 -1.45 14.10 7.71
N VAL A 125 -2.28 13.18 7.19
CA VAL A 125 -1.82 12.19 6.19
C VAL A 125 -1.40 12.94 4.92
N LEU A 126 -0.17 12.73 4.47
CA LEU A 126 0.41 13.54 3.39
C LEU A 126 -0.21 13.22 2.02
N TYR A 127 -0.40 11.93 1.74
CA TYR A 127 -0.92 11.44 0.47
C TYR A 127 -2.23 10.70 0.65
N TYR A 128 -3.25 11.14 -0.10
CA TYR A 128 -4.52 10.44 -0.17
C TYR A 128 -4.77 9.91 -1.58
N VAL A 129 -4.82 8.58 -1.70
CA VAL A 129 -5.02 7.88 -2.98
C VAL A 129 -6.41 7.30 -3.02
N VAL A 130 -7.15 7.60 -4.08
CA VAL A 130 -8.48 7.03 -4.31
C VAL A 130 -8.52 6.37 -5.67
N TYR A 131 -8.81 5.08 -5.70
CA TYR A 131 -9.01 4.31 -6.92
C TYR A 131 -10.46 3.89 -7.06
N ASN A 132 -11.08 4.27 -8.16
CA ASN A 132 -12.45 3.91 -8.50
C ASN A 132 -12.52 3.42 -9.95
N PRO A 133 -12.43 2.10 -10.18
CA PRO A 133 -12.39 1.52 -11.52
C PRO A 133 -13.70 1.68 -12.30
N ARG A 134 -14.80 2.03 -11.63
CA ARG A 134 -16.13 2.17 -12.25
C ARG A 134 -16.45 3.59 -12.72
N ARG A 135 -15.56 4.56 -12.46
CA ARG A 135 -15.78 5.94 -12.90
C ARG A 135 -15.73 6.07 -14.42
N ARG A 136 -16.75 6.72 -14.98
CA ARG A 136 -16.84 7.01 -16.43
C ARG A 136 -16.44 8.45 -16.79
N LYS A 137 -16.68 9.42 -15.90
CA LYS A 137 -16.52 10.87 -16.20
C LYS A 137 -15.23 11.49 -15.66
N LYS A 138 -14.56 10.82 -14.71
CA LYS A 138 -13.33 11.27 -14.05
C LYS A 138 -12.29 10.16 -14.16
N PRO A 139 -10.99 10.48 -14.09
CA PRO A 139 -9.95 9.47 -14.00
C PRO A 139 -10.26 8.45 -12.88
N PRO A 140 -10.00 7.15 -13.13
CA PRO A 140 -10.16 6.11 -12.11
C PRO A 140 -9.26 6.32 -10.88
N LEU A 141 -8.04 6.82 -11.09
CA LEU A 141 -7.08 7.11 -10.04
C LEU A 141 -7.05 8.62 -9.74
N GLU A 142 -7.22 8.99 -8.48
CA GLU A 142 -7.03 10.34 -7.95
C GLU A 142 -5.97 10.27 -6.85
N VAL A 143 -4.89 11.06 -6.97
CA VAL A 143 -3.83 11.16 -5.97
C VAL A 143 -3.83 12.59 -5.45
N TYR A 144 -4.01 12.76 -4.14
CA TYR A 144 -4.01 14.06 -3.51
C TYR A 144 -2.78 14.22 -2.60
N HIS A 145 -2.25 15.43 -2.55
CA HIS A 145 -1.19 15.84 -1.63
C HIS A 145 -1.75 16.89 -0.66
N LEU A 146 -1.44 16.77 0.62
CA LEU A 146 -1.89 17.69 1.65
C LEU A 146 -1.04 18.97 1.64
N VAL A 147 -1.69 20.12 1.44
CA VAL A 147 -1.06 21.44 1.45
C VAL A 147 -1.87 22.36 2.35
N ASN A 148 -1.26 22.88 3.42
CA ASN A 148 -1.92 23.78 4.37
C ASN A 148 -3.26 23.25 4.92
N GLY A 149 -3.33 21.94 5.20
CA GLY A 149 -4.53 21.27 5.71
C GLY A 149 -5.57 20.93 4.65
N GLU A 150 -5.32 21.20 3.36
CA GLU A 150 -6.22 20.88 2.26
C GLU A 150 -5.58 19.96 1.22
N TYR A 151 -6.36 18.98 0.75
CA TYR A 151 -5.90 18.03 -0.26
C TYR A 151 -5.99 18.63 -1.68
N VAL A 152 -4.84 18.82 -2.30
CA VAL A 152 -4.69 19.27 -3.68
C VAL A 152 -4.48 18.06 -4.60
N LEU A 153 -5.23 17.99 -5.71
CA LEU A 153 -5.14 16.89 -6.67
C LEU A 153 -3.84 16.99 -7.50
N LEU A 154 -3.00 15.96 -7.41
CA LEU A 154 -1.85 15.76 -8.27
C LEU A 154 -2.29 15.16 -9.62
N ARG A 155 -1.65 15.63 -10.70
CA ARG A 155 -1.94 15.17 -12.08
C ARG A 155 -0.79 14.30 -12.57
N GLY A 156 -1.12 13.25 -13.30
CA GLY A 156 -0.12 12.34 -13.89
C GLY A 156 -0.60 10.90 -13.86
N ASN A 157 0.13 10.05 -14.59
CA ASN A 157 0.10 8.60 -14.45
C ASN A 157 1.41 8.03 -15.00
N PRO A 158 2.36 7.61 -14.14
CA PRO A 158 2.29 7.63 -12.68
C PRO A 158 2.34 9.04 -12.08
N VAL A 159 2.00 9.16 -10.81
CA VAL A 159 2.21 10.36 -9.99
C VAL A 159 3.40 10.09 -9.07
N TRP A 160 4.47 10.88 -9.21
CA TRP A 160 5.65 10.79 -8.35
C TRP A 160 5.36 11.35 -6.95
N LEU A 161 5.78 10.63 -5.91
CA LEU A 161 5.59 10.98 -4.50
C LEU A 161 6.97 11.17 -3.84
N PRO A 162 7.55 12.39 -3.85
CA PRO A 162 8.93 12.63 -3.47
C PRO A 162 9.32 12.11 -2.07
N GLU A 163 8.45 12.28 -1.08
CA GLU A 163 8.70 11.88 0.31
C GLU A 163 8.69 10.35 0.51
N ILE A 164 8.11 9.62 -0.45
CA ILE A 164 8.13 8.15 -0.46
C ILE A 164 9.28 7.64 -1.34
N GLY A 165 9.70 8.42 -2.34
CA GLY A 165 10.69 8.01 -3.34
C GLY A 165 10.15 6.98 -4.33
N LEU A 166 8.82 6.97 -4.53
CA LEU A 166 8.12 6.09 -5.47
C LEU A 166 7.02 6.85 -6.21
N GLY A 167 6.73 6.43 -7.43
CA GLY A 167 5.53 6.83 -8.15
C GLY A 167 4.39 5.85 -7.91
N ILE A 168 3.15 6.33 -7.91
CA ILE A 168 1.95 5.48 -7.93
C ILE A 168 1.16 5.74 -9.19
N GLY A 169 0.73 4.67 -9.85
CA GLY A 169 0.04 4.77 -11.13
C GLY A 169 -0.76 3.53 -11.45
N ARG A 170 -1.41 3.57 -12.61
CA ARG A 170 -2.24 2.49 -13.14
C ARG A 170 -1.75 2.03 -14.50
N GLU A 171 -1.72 0.72 -14.67
CA GLU A 171 -1.36 0.06 -15.93
C GLU A 171 -2.20 -1.21 -16.09
N ARG A 172 -2.39 -1.66 -17.32
CA ARG A 172 -3.04 -2.94 -17.58
C ARG A 172 -2.00 -4.05 -17.48
N GLY A 173 -2.23 -5.00 -16.58
CA GLY A 173 -1.33 -6.14 -16.35
C GLY A 173 -2.08 -7.36 -15.87
N THR A 174 -1.34 -8.42 -15.59
CA THR A 174 -1.88 -9.67 -15.04
C THR A 174 -1.32 -9.87 -13.63
N TYR A 175 -2.21 -10.13 -12.68
CA TYR A 175 -1.86 -10.47 -11.30
C TYR A 175 -2.80 -11.57 -10.83
N GLN A 176 -2.26 -12.64 -10.23
CA GLN A 176 -3.00 -13.85 -9.86
C GLN A 176 -3.86 -14.40 -11.02
N GLY A 177 -3.33 -14.35 -12.24
CA GLY A 177 -4.03 -14.81 -13.46
C GLY A 177 -5.15 -13.88 -13.98
N ILE A 178 -5.39 -12.73 -13.34
CA ILE A 178 -6.45 -11.79 -13.73
C ILE A 178 -5.86 -10.60 -14.51
N THR A 179 -6.21 -10.49 -15.79
CA THR A 179 -5.78 -9.38 -16.65
C THR A 179 -6.74 -8.19 -16.58
N ARG A 180 -6.29 -7.07 -15.99
CA ARG A 180 -7.08 -5.84 -15.84
C ARG A 180 -6.19 -4.62 -15.59
N GLU A 181 -6.82 -3.46 -15.41
CA GLU A 181 -6.14 -2.29 -14.84
C GLU A 181 -5.92 -2.50 -13.34
N TRP A 182 -4.65 -2.38 -12.94
CA TRP A 182 -4.14 -2.52 -11.59
C TRP A 182 -3.39 -1.25 -11.17
N LEU A 183 -3.12 -1.13 -9.87
CA LEU A 183 -2.21 -0.11 -9.34
C LEU A 183 -0.82 -0.70 -9.13
N TYR A 184 0.20 0.10 -9.42
CA TYR A 184 1.60 -0.29 -9.26
C TYR A 184 2.43 0.85 -8.67
N TRP A 185 3.57 0.47 -8.12
CA TRP A 185 4.66 1.39 -7.82
C TRP A 185 5.55 1.59 -9.05
N TYR A 186 6.14 2.77 -9.17
CA TYR A 186 7.01 3.18 -10.27
C TYR A 186 8.28 3.80 -9.70
N ASP A 187 9.38 3.72 -10.44
CA ASP A 187 10.59 4.46 -10.13
C ASP A 187 10.52 5.92 -10.62
N GLU A 188 11.62 6.66 -10.41
CA GLU A 188 11.73 8.08 -10.78
C GLU A 188 11.66 8.31 -12.30
N GLU A 189 12.03 7.30 -13.09
CA GLU A 189 11.95 7.30 -14.55
C GLU A 189 10.56 6.92 -15.06
N SER A 190 9.58 6.76 -14.16
CA SER A 190 8.23 6.30 -14.47
C SER A 190 8.18 4.88 -15.04
N VAL A 191 9.17 4.04 -14.72
CA VAL A 191 9.17 2.62 -15.05
C VAL A 191 8.46 1.86 -13.94
N ARG A 192 7.50 1.04 -14.33
CA ARG A 192 6.70 0.21 -13.41
C ARG A 192 7.57 -0.86 -12.76
N PHE A 193 7.48 -0.98 -11.43
CA PHE A 193 8.06 -2.13 -10.75
C PHE A 193 7.26 -3.40 -11.05
N LEU A 194 7.99 -4.45 -11.42
CA LEU A 194 7.42 -5.77 -11.67
C LEU A 194 6.83 -6.37 -10.39
N THR A 195 5.71 -7.10 -10.55
CA THR A 195 5.15 -7.92 -9.48
C THR A 195 6.09 -9.07 -9.12
N PRO A 196 5.94 -9.69 -7.94
CA PRO A 196 6.68 -10.91 -7.62
C PRO A 196 6.50 -12.02 -8.66
N GLU A 197 5.28 -12.18 -9.22
CA GLU A 197 4.98 -13.15 -10.27
C GLU A 197 5.74 -12.85 -11.56
N GLU A 198 5.70 -11.60 -12.03
CA GLU A 198 6.43 -11.17 -13.23
C GLU A 198 7.94 -11.35 -13.07
N ARG A 199 8.47 -11.11 -11.86
CA ARG A 199 9.88 -11.34 -11.55
C ARG A 199 10.26 -12.81 -11.58
N ALA A 200 9.42 -13.68 -11.01
CA ALA A 200 9.65 -15.12 -11.04
C ALA A 200 9.70 -15.64 -12.49
N ILE A 201 8.72 -15.24 -13.31
CA ILE A 201 8.66 -15.59 -14.74
C ILE A 201 9.92 -15.08 -15.47
N ALA A 202 10.31 -13.83 -15.25
CA ALA A 202 11.51 -13.26 -15.89
C ALA A 202 12.79 -13.99 -15.46
N ALA A 203 12.88 -14.42 -14.20
CA ALA A 203 14.02 -15.19 -13.69
C ALA A 203 14.08 -16.58 -14.34
N GLU A 204 12.96 -17.30 -14.42
CA GLU A 204 12.86 -18.61 -15.08
C GLU A 204 13.26 -18.54 -16.56
N GLN A 205 12.74 -17.55 -17.29
CA GLN A 205 13.09 -17.33 -18.70
C GLN A 205 14.59 -17.05 -18.87
N ARG A 206 15.18 -16.27 -17.95
CA ARG A 206 16.62 -16.00 -17.98
C ARG A 206 17.45 -17.24 -17.71
N VAL A 207 17.04 -18.10 -16.78
CA VAL A 207 17.70 -19.39 -16.52
C VAL A 207 17.65 -20.27 -17.75
N GLN A 208 16.47 -20.44 -18.36
CA GLN A 208 16.31 -21.24 -19.59
C GLN A 208 17.21 -20.74 -20.72
N MET A 209 17.25 -19.43 -20.97
CA MET A 209 18.12 -18.85 -22.00
C MET A 209 19.61 -19.08 -21.70
N LEU A 210 20.02 -19.00 -20.44
CA LEU A 210 21.41 -19.26 -20.04
C LEU A 210 21.77 -20.74 -20.18
N GLU A 211 20.87 -21.66 -19.83
CA GLU A 211 21.07 -23.11 -20.03
C GLU A 211 21.24 -23.45 -21.51
N GLU A 212 20.39 -22.90 -22.38
CA GLU A 212 20.52 -23.07 -23.83
C GLU A 212 21.86 -22.54 -24.34
N ARG A 213 22.29 -21.37 -23.82
CA ARG A 213 23.58 -20.80 -24.19
C ARG A 213 24.75 -21.67 -23.71
N LEU A 214 24.72 -22.20 -22.49
CA LEU A 214 25.75 -23.10 -21.97
C LEU A 214 25.83 -24.40 -22.79
N ARG A 215 24.68 -25.00 -23.11
CA ARG A 215 24.62 -26.18 -23.99
C ARG A 215 25.25 -25.89 -25.36
N SER A 216 25.00 -24.71 -25.94
CA SER A 216 25.62 -24.30 -27.21
C SER A 216 27.13 -24.13 -27.14
N LEU A 217 27.67 -23.88 -25.94
CA LEU A 217 29.11 -23.77 -25.66
C LEU A 217 29.72 -25.13 -25.24
N GLY A 218 28.95 -26.22 -25.26
CA GLY A 218 29.40 -27.55 -24.86
C GLY A 218 29.51 -27.77 -23.35
N VAL A 219 28.97 -26.86 -22.55
CA VAL A 219 28.91 -27.00 -21.08
C VAL A 219 27.56 -27.61 -20.71
N ASN A 220 27.57 -28.69 -19.93
CA ASN A 220 26.33 -29.27 -19.38
C ASN A 220 25.88 -28.46 -18.16
N PRO A 221 24.74 -27.73 -18.20
CA PRO A 221 24.25 -26.96 -17.06
C PRO A 221 24.00 -27.80 -15.81
N GLU A 222 23.62 -29.08 -15.98
CA GLU A 222 23.36 -30.00 -14.85
C GLU A 222 24.62 -30.32 -14.03
N SER A 223 25.81 -30.12 -14.59
CA SER A 223 27.06 -30.31 -13.85
C SER A 223 27.42 -29.14 -12.91
N LEU A 224 26.64 -28.05 -12.94
CA LEU A 224 26.87 -26.83 -12.15
C LEU A 224 25.85 -26.67 -10.99
N MET A 225 24.83 -27.53 -10.92
CA MET A 225 23.85 -27.60 -9.84
C MET A 225 24.24 -28.69 -8.83
#